data_AF-A0A7S4C0J9-F1
#
_entry.id   AF-A0A7S4C0J9-F1
#
_cell.length_a   1.000
_cell.length_b   1.000
_cell.length_c   1.000
_cell.angle_alpha   90.00
_cell.angle_beta   90.00
_cell.angle_gamma   90.00
#
_symmetry.space_group_name_H-M   'P 1'
#
loop_
_entity.id
_entity.type
_entity.pdbx_description
1 polymer ?
#
loop_
_entity_poly.entity_id
_entity_poly.type
_entity_poly.pdbx_seq_one_letter_code
_entity_poly.pdbx_strand_id
1 'polypeptide(L)'
;MGIGTLLNLIAANRPFLLALLICAIAYVLFRTPREAPPPSGDNSQPSGALTPTPSSSVQKRETLSLATSGVILYWENMKPKLRPGAAEGLFQLCSFSDVYLITTLPQDADDCEESVMALFTQAGFFEPGRIERHKALFCTTEDGRGAMCRQLTPATHVDTSATVAAYLLPHLPMVVQVVGPNSSGHGQSRSDKAPVLVHSFDAFVQVRCAMRER
;
A
#
# COMPACT_ATOMS: atom_id res chain seq x y z
N MET A 1 -10.91 36.72 47.50
CA MET A 1 -10.00 35.77 46.84
C MET A 1 -9.97 36.10 45.36
N GLY A 2 -8.82 36.55 44.85
CA GLY A 2 -8.73 37.30 43.59
C GLY A 2 -8.73 36.43 42.34
N ILE A 3 -9.21 37.00 41.24
CA ILE A 3 -9.25 36.40 39.89
C ILE A 3 -7.84 35.95 39.44
N GLY A 4 -6.78 36.60 39.92
CA GLY A 4 -5.38 36.22 39.65
C GLY A 4 -4.95 34.88 40.25
N THR A 5 -5.56 34.43 41.36
CA THR A 5 -5.29 33.10 41.94
C THR A 5 -5.97 32.00 41.12
N LEU A 6 -7.13 32.31 40.53
CA LEU A 6 -7.87 31.42 39.63
C LEU A 6 -7.12 31.20 38.31
N LEU A 7 -6.52 32.27 37.75
CA LEU A 7 -5.75 32.21 36.51
C LEU A 7 -4.43 31.43 36.65
N ASN A 8 -3.74 31.53 37.78
CA ASN A 8 -2.52 30.74 38.04
C ASN A 8 -2.83 29.25 38.25
N LEU A 9 -3.97 28.92 38.86
CA LEU A 9 -4.40 27.52 39.01
C LEU A 9 -4.76 26.87 37.66
N ILE A 10 -5.35 27.65 36.74
CA ILE A 10 -5.64 27.21 35.36
C ILE A 10 -4.36 27.08 34.53
N ALA A 11 -3.39 27.97 34.71
CA ALA A 11 -2.10 27.94 34.01
C ALA A 11 -1.20 26.76 34.44
N ALA A 12 -1.18 26.43 35.74
CA ALA A 12 -0.37 25.33 36.27
C ALA A 12 -0.88 23.93 35.86
N ASN A 13 -2.20 23.78 35.68
CA ASN A 13 -2.84 22.51 35.31
C ASN A 13 -3.08 22.35 33.80
N ARG A 14 -2.52 23.22 32.94
CA ARG A 14 -2.59 23.11 31.47
C ARG A 14 -2.24 21.73 30.91
N PRO A 15 -1.17 21.03 31.34
CA PRO A 15 -0.89 19.70 30.80
C PRO A 15 -1.97 18.69 31.21
N PHE A 16 -2.55 18.83 32.39
CA PHE A 16 -3.62 17.97 32.89
C PHE A 16 -4.95 18.21 32.15
N LEU A 17 -5.25 19.47 31.85
CA LEU A 17 -6.42 19.86 31.04
C LEU A 17 -6.29 19.41 29.59
N LEU A 18 -5.08 19.50 29.00
CA LEU A 18 -4.81 18.98 27.66
C LEU A 18 -4.90 17.45 27.63
N ALA A 19 -4.38 16.76 28.65
CA ALA A 19 -4.51 15.31 28.77
C ALA A 19 -5.98 14.88 28.90
N LEU A 20 -6.78 15.58 29.71
CA LEU A 20 -8.23 15.32 29.82
C LEU A 20 -8.96 15.59 28.50
N LEU A 21 -8.60 16.64 27.77
CA LEU A 21 -9.18 16.95 26.46
C LEU A 21 -8.86 15.86 25.44
N ILE A 22 -7.61 15.41 25.38
CA ILE A 22 -7.17 14.33 24.48
C ILE A 22 -7.86 13.01 24.86
N CYS A 23 -7.93 12.67 26.15
CA CYS A 23 -8.65 11.50 26.63
C CYS A 23 -10.15 11.58 26.31
N ALA A 24 -10.78 12.75 26.42
CA ALA A 24 -12.18 12.93 26.05
C ALA A 24 -12.39 12.78 24.54
N ILE A 25 -11.51 13.33 23.70
CA ILE A 25 -11.57 13.16 22.25
C ILE A 25 -11.35 11.70 21.86
N ALA A 26 -10.32 11.04 22.42
CA ALA A 26 -10.08 9.62 22.20
C ALA A 26 -11.28 8.79 22.66
N TYR A 27 -11.84 9.08 23.84
CA TYR A 27 -13.03 8.42 24.34
C TYR A 27 -14.23 8.61 23.41
N VAL A 28 -14.46 9.81 22.87
CA VAL A 28 -15.53 10.06 21.90
C VAL A 28 -15.28 9.29 20.60
N LEU A 29 -14.04 9.27 20.09
CA LEU A 29 -13.68 8.51 18.87
C LEU A 29 -13.73 6.98 19.07
N PHE A 30 -13.49 6.48 20.28
CA PHE A 30 -13.61 5.06 20.63
C PHE A 30 -15.02 4.66 21.10
N ARG A 31 -15.85 5.63 21.51
CA ARG A 31 -17.25 5.43 21.89
C ARG A 31 -18.25 5.77 20.80
N THR A 32 -17.86 6.37 19.67
CA THR A 32 -18.73 6.32 18.48
C THR A 32 -18.96 4.84 18.18
N PRO A 33 -20.17 4.33 18.44
CA PRO A 33 -20.46 2.93 18.21
C PRO A 33 -20.27 2.73 16.71
N ARG A 34 -19.36 1.83 16.34
CA ARG A 34 -19.40 1.24 15.00
C ARG A 34 -20.80 0.65 14.89
N GLU A 35 -21.69 1.29 14.13
CA GLU A 35 -23.07 0.83 13.96
C GLU A 35 -23.00 -0.63 13.53
N ALA A 36 -23.37 -1.50 14.48
CA ALA A 36 -23.66 -2.88 14.16
C ALA A 36 -24.94 -2.85 13.30
N PRO A 37 -24.99 -3.61 12.20
CA PRO A 37 -26.19 -3.71 11.39
C PRO A 37 -27.35 -4.22 12.28
N PRO A 38 -28.58 -3.73 12.06
CA PRO A 38 -29.69 -4.00 12.95
C PRO A 38 -29.97 -5.50 13.06
N PRO A 39 -30.21 -6.05 14.27
CA PRO A 39 -30.66 -7.42 14.41
C PRO A 39 -32.07 -7.53 13.83
N SER A 40 -32.18 -8.25 12.72
CA SER A 40 -33.48 -8.70 12.22
C SER A 40 -34.01 -9.74 13.21
N GLY A 41 -35.15 -9.42 13.82
CA GLY A 41 -35.77 -10.22 14.85
C GLY A 41 -36.04 -11.65 14.38
N ASP A 42 -35.66 -12.59 15.22
CA ASP A 42 -36.10 -13.97 15.13
C ASP A 42 -37.53 -14.03 15.66
N ASN A 43 -38.48 -14.07 14.74
CA ASN A 43 -39.69 -14.87 14.91
C ASN A 43 -40.40 -14.98 13.57
N SER A 44 -40.21 -16.10 12.89
CA SER A 44 -41.32 -16.94 12.43
C SER A 44 -40.81 -18.13 11.62
N GLN A 45 -41.00 -19.34 12.14
CA GLN A 45 -41.51 -20.39 11.26
C GLN A 45 -42.99 -20.06 10.94
N PRO A 46 -43.56 -20.49 9.79
CA PRO A 46 -43.02 -21.47 8.85
C PRO A 46 -43.09 -21.08 7.35
N SER A 47 -42.31 -21.83 6.58
CA SER A 47 -42.56 -22.31 5.20
C SER A 47 -42.98 -21.31 4.11
N GLY A 48 -42.11 -21.16 3.11
CA GLY A 48 -42.53 -20.72 1.77
C GLY A 48 -41.41 -20.11 0.95
N ALA A 49 -40.88 -20.91 0.03
CA ALA A 49 -39.90 -20.59 -1.02
C ALA A 49 -39.81 -19.11 -1.45
N LEU A 50 -38.62 -18.50 -1.35
CA LEU A 50 -38.30 -17.29 -2.10
C LEU A 50 -36.83 -17.26 -2.58
N THR A 51 -36.73 -17.00 -3.87
CA THR A 51 -35.68 -16.37 -4.67
C THR A 51 -34.64 -15.53 -3.92
N PRO A 52 -33.33 -15.68 -4.21
CA PRO A 52 -32.28 -14.87 -3.61
C PRO A 52 -32.15 -13.51 -4.32
N THR A 53 -32.30 -12.42 -3.56
CA THR A 53 -31.84 -11.08 -3.92
C THR A 53 -30.32 -10.96 -3.74
N PRO A 54 -29.60 -10.27 -4.64
CA PRO A 54 -28.14 -10.21 -4.62
C PRO A 54 -27.64 -9.27 -3.53
N SER A 55 -26.91 -9.82 -2.56
CA SER A 55 -26.08 -9.04 -1.64
C SER A 55 -24.93 -8.41 -2.43
N SER A 56 -24.77 -7.10 -2.32
CA SER A 56 -23.62 -6.38 -2.89
C SER A 56 -22.36 -6.82 -2.13
N SER A 57 -21.65 -7.82 -2.66
CA SER A 57 -20.33 -8.21 -2.18
C SER A 57 -19.38 -7.03 -2.34
N VAL A 58 -18.94 -6.44 -1.23
CA VAL A 58 -17.76 -5.56 -1.22
C VAL A 58 -16.59 -6.43 -1.65
N GLN A 59 -16.22 -6.39 -2.92
CA GLN A 59 -15.10 -7.16 -3.46
C GLN A 59 -13.82 -6.68 -2.77
N LYS A 60 -13.22 -7.56 -1.97
CA LYS A 60 -11.93 -7.31 -1.32
C LYS A 60 -10.88 -7.12 -2.42
N ARG A 61 -10.26 -5.95 -2.48
CA ARG A 61 -9.21 -5.63 -3.45
C ARG A 61 -7.96 -6.44 -3.12
N GLU A 62 -7.33 -7.04 -4.13
CA GLU A 62 -6.11 -7.82 -3.93
C GLU A 62 -4.94 -6.93 -3.55
N THR A 63 -4.08 -7.41 -2.65
CA THR A 63 -2.87 -6.70 -2.22
C THR A 63 -1.77 -6.85 -3.27
N LEU A 64 -1.19 -5.73 -3.68
CA LEU A 64 -0.07 -5.65 -4.60
C LEU A 64 1.08 -4.89 -3.93
N SER A 65 2.29 -5.43 -3.97
CA SER A 65 3.48 -4.66 -3.60
C SER A 65 4.34 -4.37 -4.84
N LEU A 66 4.97 -3.21 -4.85
CA LEU A 66 5.75 -2.74 -5.99
C LEU A 66 7.09 -2.16 -5.51
N ALA A 67 8.19 -2.68 -6.04
CA ALA A 67 9.50 -2.07 -5.90
C ALA A 67 9.53 -0.75 -6.65
N THR A 68 9.84 0.35 -5.99
CA THR A 68 9.71 1.67 -6.62
C THR A 68 10.91 2.02 -7.49
N SER A 69 12.12 1.72 -6.98
CA SER A 69 13.40 1.91 -7.67
C SER A 69 13.43 1.06 -8.93
N GLY A 70 13.62 1.72 -10.09
CA GLY A 70 13.65 1.07 -11.40
C GLY A 70 12.26 0.96 -12.09
N VAL A 71 11.17 0.89 -11.33
CA VAL A 71 9.79 0.75 -11.86
C VAL A 71 9.08 2.10 -11.97
N ILE A 72 8.95 2.84 -10.87
CA ILE A 72 8.26 4.16 -10.87
C ILE A 72 9.23 5.33 -10.75
N LEU A 73 10.36 5.13 -10.09
CA LEU A 73 11.36 6.16 -9.88
C LEU A 73 12.76 5.68 -10.25
N TYR A 74 13.65 6.63 -10.47
CA TYR A 74 15.08 6.42 -10.62
C TYR A 74 15.82 7.49 -9.82
N TRP A 75 17.09 7.20 -9.51
CA TRP A 75 17.95 8.12 -8.78
C TRP A 75 18.83 8.88 -9.75
N GLU A 76 18.87 10.21 -9.63
CA GLU A 76 19.78 11.07 -10.36
C GLU A 76 20.42 12.05 -9.38
N ASN A 77 21.76 12.00 -9.25
CA ASN A 77 22.50 12.82 -8.29
C ASN A 77 21.95 12.72 -6.85
N MET A 78 21.68 11.50 -6.38
CA MET A 78 21.08 11.20 -5.07
C MET A 78 19.67 11.76 -4.84
N LYS A 79 19.00 12.26 -5.88
CA LYS A 79 17.62 12.74 -5.81
C LYS A 79 16.70 11.80 -6.58
N PRO A 80 15.55 11.42 -5.99
CA PRO A 80 14.59 10.59 -6.70
C PRO A 80 13.86 11.41 -7.76
N LYS A 81 13.64 10.80 -8.93
CA LYS A 81 12.83 11.36 -10.02
C LYS A 81 11.85 10.31 -10.51
N LEU A 82 10.64 10.73 -10.89
CA LEU A 82 9.65 9.84 -11.47
C LEU A 82 10.00 9.51 -12.92
N ARG A 83 9.76 8.25 -13.29
CA ARG A 83 9.76 7.84 -14.69
C ARG A 83 8.54 8.43 -15.39
N PRO A 84 8.64 8.82 -16.68
CA PRO A 84 7.47 9.25 -17.45
C PRO A 84 6.38 8.18 -17.46
N GLY A 85 5.12 8.58 -17.26
CA GLY A 85 3.96 7.67 -17.26
C GLY A 85 3.79 6.80 -16.01
N ALA A 86 4.73 6.87 -15.05
CA ALA A 86 4.68 6.03 -13.85
C ALA A 86 3.50 6.38 -12.94
N ALA A 87 3.14 7.65 -12.85
CA ALA A 87 2.02 8.12 -12.03
C ALA A 87 0.70 7.56 -12.56
N GLU A 88 0.43 7.73 -13.85
CA GLU A 88 -0.76 7.24 -14.53
C GLU A 88 -0.88 5.72 -14.42
N GLY A 89 0.22 4.99 -14.65
CA GLY A 89 0.28 3.54 -14.49
C GLY A 89 -0.02 3.10 -13.06
N LEU A 90 0.56 3.78 -12.07
CA LEU A 90 0.31 3.48 -10.66
C LEU A 90 -1.15 3.76 -10.26
N PHE A 91 -1.77 4.82 -10.77
CA PHE A 91 -3.19 5.13 -10.48
C PHE A 91 -4.13 4.09 -11.06
N GLN A 92 -3.80 3.52 -12.23
CA GLN A 92 -4.54 2.39 -12.76
C GLN A 92 -4.45 1.18 -11.82
N LEU A 93 -3.26 0.83 -11.30
CA LEU A 93 -3.15 -0.23 -10.29
C LEU A 93 -3.96 0.08 -9.04
N CYS A 94 -3.91 1.33 -8.57
CA CYS A 94 -4.69 1.82 -7.44
C CYS A 94 -6.20 1.90 -7.70
N SER A 95 -6.71 1.56 -8.90
CA SER A 95 -8.16 1.45 -9.16
C SER A 95 -8.72 0.05 -8.92
N PHE A 96 -7.88 -0.99 -8.87
CA PHE A 96 -8.31 -2.37 -8.65
C PHE A 96 -7.54 -3.12 -7.53
N SER A 97 -6.37 -2.64 -7.11
CA SER A 97 -5.55 -3.28 -6.06
C SER A 97 -5.36 -2.40 -4.82
N ASP A 98 -5.04 -3.02 -3.69
CA ASP A 98 -4.50 -2.34 -2.51
C ASP A 98 -2.96 -2.34 -2.59
N VAL A 99 -2.35 -1.17 -2.78
CA VAL A 99 -0.95 -1.05 -3.22
C VAL A 99 0.00 -0.67 -2.09
N TYR A 100 1.09 -1.42 -1.96
CA TYR A 100 2.26 -1.12 -1.13
C TYR A 100 3.45 -0.73 -2.01
N LEU A 101 4.13 0.34 -1.64
CA LEU A 101 5.36 0.79 -2.30
C LEU A 101 6.54 0.40 -1.43
N ILE A 102 7.56 -0.25 -2.00
CA ILE A 102 8.81 -0.57 -1.29
C ILE A 102 9.95 0.11 -2.03
N THR A 103 10.55 1.11 -1.39
CA THR A 103 11.66 1.89 -1.97
C THR A 103 12.97 1.44 -1.38
N THR A 104 13.90 1.06 -2.26
CA THR A 104 15.30 0.87 -1.86
C THR A 104 16.05 2.17 -2.04
N LEU A 105 16.45 2.76 -0.92
CA LEU A 105 17.23 3.99 -0.83
C LEU A 105 18.71 3.70 -1.13
N PRO A 106 19.44 4.67 -1.70
CA PRO A 106 20.87 4.52 -1.97
C PRO A 106 21.72 4.51 -0.70
N GLN A 107 21.21 5.10 0.38
CA GLN A 107 21.88 5.15 1.69
C GLN A 107 20.83 5.25 2.80
N ASP A 108 21.24 4.85 4.00
CA ASP A 108 20.43 4.94 5.22
C ASP A 108 20.50 6.38 5.76
N ALA A 109 19.63 7.25 5.26
CA ALA A 109 19.58 8.66 5.64
C ALA A 109 18.15 9.21 5.54
N ASP A 110 17.70 9.88 6.60
CA ASP A 110 16.36 10.49 6.70
C ASP A 110 16.05 11.42 5.52
N ASP A 111 17.04 12.19 5.05
CA ASP A 111 16.89 13.09 3.90
C ASP A 111 16.49 12.34 2.62
N CYS A 112 16.95 11.10 2.44
CA CYS A 112 16.58 10.28 1.28
C CYS A 112 15.11 9.86 1.37
N GLU A 113 14.64 9.42 2.54
CA GLU A 113 13.23 9.11 2.76
C GLU A 113 12.33 10.32 2.55
N GLU A 114 12.69 11.46 3.14
CA GLU A 114 11.92 12.70 3.02
C GLU A 114 11.82 13.14 1.55
N SER A 115 12.91 13.05 0.79
CA SER A 115 12.92 13.41 -0.64
C SER A 115 11.98 12.52 -1.48
N VAL A 116 11.92 11.21 -1.18
CA VAL A 116 11.00 10.29 -1.86
C VAL A 116 9.56 10.57 -1.46
N MET A 117 9.31 10.81 -0.17
CA MET A 117 7.96 11.14 0.32
C MET A 117 7.46 12.46 -0.25
N ALA A 118 8.32 13.47 -0.40
CA ALA A 118 8.00 14.73 -1.05
C ALA A 118 7.65 14.52 -2.53
N LEU A 119 8.45 13.72 -3.25
CA LEU A 119 8.18 13.37 -4.65
C LEU A 119 6.83 12.66 -4.82
N PHE A 120 6.54 11.66 -3.98
CA PHE A 120 5.26 10.93 -4.01
C PHE A 120 4.07 11.83 -3.68
N THR A 121 4.25 12.76 -2.75
CA THR A 121 3.23 13.75 -2.41
C THR A 121 2.98 14.69 -3.59
N GLN A 122 4.02 15.23 -4.21
CA GLN A 122 3.92 16.11 -5.38
C GLN A 122 3.27 15.40 -6.57
N ALA A 123 3.52 14.10 -6.73
CA ALA A 123 2.93 13.28 -7.76
C ALA A 123 1.48 12.86 -7.48
N GLY A 124 0.93 13.21 -6.31
CA GLY A 124 -0.44 12.88 -5.93
C GLY A 124 -0.64 11.41 -5.58
N PHE A 125 0.40 10.68 -5.15
CA PHE A 125 0.26 9.25 -4.81
C PHE A 125 -0.59 9.03 -3.56
N PHE A 126 -0.61 10.02 -2.66
CA PHE A 126 -1.32 9.97 -1.38
C PHE A 126 -2.67 10.72 -1.38
N GLU A 127 -3.20 11.06 -2.57
CA GLU A 127 -4.55 11.61 -2.66
C GLU A 127 -5.61 10.58 -2.22
N PRO A 128 -6.80 11.02 -1.75
CA PRO A 128 -7.87 10.11 -1.35
C PRO A 128 -8.21 9.08 -2.44
N GLY A 129 -8.37 7.82 -2.02
CA GLY A 129 -8.68 6.72 -2.93
C GLY A 129 -7.46 6.12 -3.66
N ARG A 130 -6.25 6.59 -3.37
CA ARG A 130 -4.98 6.05 -3.92
C ARG A 130 -4.22 5.26 -2.87
N ILE A 131 -2.98 5.64 -2.55
CA ILE A 131 -2.10 4.92 -1.65
C ILE A 131 -2.14 5.59 -0.27
N GLU A 132 -2.27 4.78 0.78
CA GLU A 132 -2.16 5.28 2.15
C GLU A 132 -0.68 5.55 2.48
N ARG A 133 -0.40 6.68 3.14
CA ARG A 133 0.98 7.12 3.39
C ARG A 133 1.85 6.07 4.10
N HIS A 134 1.26 5.29 5.01
CA HIS A 134 1.96 4.24 5.78
C HIS A 134 2.26 2.98 4.95
N LYS A 135 1.78 2.89 3.71
CA LYS A 135 2.07 1.80 2.77
C LYS A 135 3.26 2.12 1.87
N ALA A 136 3.89 3.28 2.03
CA ALA A 136 5.21 3.59 1.49
C ALA A 136 6.28 3.14 2.49
N LEU A 137 6.98 2.06 2.14
CA LEU A 137 8.00 1.43 2.95
C LEU A 137 9.39 1.69 2.36
N PHE A 138 10.40 1.71 3.22
CA PHE A 138 11.76 2.04 2.88
C PHE A 138 12.74 0.98 3.39
N CYS A 139 13.78 0.73 2.61
CA CYS A 139 14.90 -0.13 2.97
C CYS A 139 16.14 0.32 2.21
N THR A 140 17.31 -0.21 2.55
CA THR A 140 18.58 0.15 1.87
C THR A 140 19.19 -1.01 1.08
N THR A 141 18.60 -2.21 1.19
CA THR A 141 19.10 -3.41 0.53
C THR A 141 18.00 -4.18 -0.18
N GLU A 142 18.39 -4.98 -1.17
CA GLU A 142 17.48 -5.89 -1.86
C GLU A 142 16.92 -6.98 -0.93
N ASP A 143 17.76 -7.48 -0.02
CA ASP A 143 17.34 -8.46 0.99
C ASP A 143 16.29 -7.87 1.93
N GLY A 144 16.46 -6.61 2.33
CA GLY A 144 15.47 -5.87 3.13
C GLY A 144 14.14 -5.74 2.38
N ARG A 145 14.18 -5.39 1.09
CA ARG A 145 12.99 -5.32 0.22
C ARG A 145 12.28 -6.68 0.14
N GLY A 146 13.03 -7.76 -0.10
CA GLY A 146 12.50 -9.12 -0.13
C GLY A 146 11.88 -9.54 1.22
N ALA A 147 12.54 -9.24 2.33
CA ALA A 147 12.05 -9.55 3.67
C ALA A 147 10.73 -8.80 3.98
N MET A 148 10.66 -7.51 3.67
CA MET A 148 9.43 -6.71 3.82
C MET A 148 8.30 -7.26 2.95
N CYS A 149 8.57 -7.53 1.68
CA CYS A 149 7.56 -8.08 0.78
C CYS A 149 7.03 -9.44 1.26
N ARG A 150 7.92 -10.30 1.78
CA ARG A 150 7.52 -11.60 2.33
C ARG A 150 6.64 -11.44 3.57
N GLN A 151 6.92 -10.47 4.44
CA GLN A 151 6.08 -10.20 5.62
C GLN A 151 4.71 -9.64 5.25
N LEU A 152 4.64 -8.81 4.19
CA LEU A 152 3.38 -8.29 3.68
C LEU A 152 2.50 -9.39 3.07
N THR A 153 3.09 -10.48 2.56
CA THR A 153 2.38 -11.57 1.85
C THR A 153 1.38 -11.08 0.79
N PRO A 154 1.78 -10.19 -0.12
CA PRO A 154 0.87 -9.68 -1.15
C PRO A 154 0.47 -10.78 -2.13
N ALA A 155 -0.70 -10.64 -2.75
CA ALA A 155 -1.12 -11.53 -3.83
C ALA A 155 -0.15 -11.44 -5.03
N THR A 156 0.38 -10.23 -5.27
CA THR A 156 1.32 -9.94 -6.36
C THR A 156 2.46 -9.05 -5.88
N HIS A 157 3.69 -9.37 -6.30
CA HIS A 157 4.83 -8.46 -6.20
C HIS A 157 5.38 -8.10 -7.58
N VAL A 158 5.74 -6.83 -7.78
CA VAL A 158 6.41 -6.32 -8.98
C VAL A 158 7.81 -5.83 -8.62
N ASP A 159 8.86 -6.37 -9.25
CA ASP A 159 10.26 -5.98 -9.02
C ASP A 159 11.06 -5.91 -10.34
N THR A 160 12.21 -5.24 -10.34
CA THR A 160 13.18 -5.29 -11.45
C THR A 160 14.31 -6.29 -11.19
N SER A 161 14.59 -6.60 -9.91
CA SER A 161 15.67 -7.51 -9.50
C SER A 161 15.28 -8.97 -9.70
N ALA A 162 16.05 -9.67 -10.52
CA ALA A 162 15.94 -11.12 -10.70
C ALA A 162 16.19 -11.87 -9.38
N THR A 163 17.09 -11.36 -8.54
CA THR A 163 17.46 -11.94 -7.25
C THR A 163 16.28 -11.91 -6.29
N VAL A 164 15.64 -10.74 -6.14
CA VAL A 164 14.45 -10.59 -5.29
C VAL A 164 13.29 -11.41 -5.84
N ALA A 165 13.09 -11.42 -7.16
CA ALA A 165 12.05 -12.22 -7.79
C ALA A 165 12.23 -13.71 -7.49
N ALA A 166 13.44 -14.25 -7.71
CA ALA A 166 13.76 -15.65 -7.43
C ALA A 166 13.56 -16.02 -5.96
N TYR A 167 13.94 -15.11 -5.04
CA TYR A 167 13.73 -15.28 -3.61
C TYR A 167 12.25 -15.34 -3.22
N LEU A 168 11.39 -14.54 -3.85
CA LEU A 168 9.96 -14.43 -3.50
C LEU A 168 9.05 -15.45 -4.18
N LEU A 169 9.44 -16.03 -5.32
CA LEU A 169 8.67 -17.04 -6.05
C LEU A 169 8.09 -18.18 -5.19
N PRO A 170 8.83 -18.79 -4.25
CA PRO A 170 8.27 -19.85 -3.41
C PRO A 170 7.32 -19.34 -2.31
N HIS A 171 7.27 -18.03 -2.07
CA HIS A 171 6.55 -17.42 -0.96
C HIS A 171 5.29 -16.67 -1.38
N LEU A 172 5.21 -16.22 -2.63
CA LEU A 172 4.11 -15.38 -3.12
C LEU A 172 3.33 -16.08 -4.22
N PRO A 173 2.01 -15.83 -4.34
CA PRO A 173 1.22 -16.39 -5.42
C PRO A 173 1.68 -15.90 -6.79
N MET A 174 2.14 -14.65 -6.90
CA MET A 174 2.64 -14.05 -8.14
C MET A 174 3.85 -13.16 -7.90
N VAL A 175 4.85 -13.33 -8.77
CA VAL A 175 5.97 -12.41 -8.88
C VAL A 175 6.09 -11.98 -10.34
N VAL A 176 6.06 -10.68 -10.56
CA VAL A 176 6.24 -10.04 -11.87
C VAL A 176 7.62 -9.38 -11.88
N GLN A 177 8.44 -9.76 -12.85
CA GLN A 177 9.75 -9.14 -13.05
C GLN A 177 9.69 -8.18 -14.25
N VAL A 178 9.98 -6.91 -14.00
CA VAL A 178 10.09 -5.88 -15.03
C VAL A 178 11.49 -5.94 -15.63
N VAL A 179 11.57 -6.28 -16.91
CA VAL A 179 12.80 -6.39 -17.69
C VAL A 179 12.94 -5.25 -18.70
N GLY A 180 14.17 -4.78 -18.87
CA GLY A 180 14.50 -3.77 -19.87
C GLY A 180 14.43 -4.32 -21.31
N PRO A 181 14.44 -3.44 -22.32
CA PRO A 181 14.39 -3.85 -23.73
C PRO A 181 15.61 -4.66 -24.18
N ASN A 182 16.74 -4.57 -23.46
CA ASN A 182 18.00 -5.23 -23.83
C ASN A 182 18.25 -6.53 -23.05
N SER A 183 17.36 -6.90 -22.13
CA SER A 183 17.41 -8.22 -21.49
C SER A 183 16.80 -9.22 -22.44
N SER A 184 17.65 -9.82 -23.29
CA SER A 184 17.29 -10.97 -24.11
C SER A 184 16.87 -12.10 -23.19
N GLY A 185 15.55 -12.26 -23.00
CA GLY A 185 14.97 -13.40 -22.34
C GLY A 185 15.41 -14.65 -23.07
N HIS A 186 16.28 -15.44 -22.45
CA HIS A 186 16.37 -16.84 -22.80
C HIS A 186 14.97 -17.40 -22.58
N GLY A 187 14.28 -17.75 -23.67
CA GLY A 187 12.95 -18.33 -23.65
C GLY A 187 12.95 -19.53 -22.72
N GLN A 188 12.42 -19.35 -21.51
CA GLN A 188 12.24 -20.44 -20.57
C GLN A 188 10.85 -21.00 -20.79
N SER A 189 10.85 -22.28 -21.16
CA SER A 189 9.73 -23.20 -21.03
C SER A 189 8.94 -22.89 -19.77
N ARG A 190 7.63 -22.70 -19.94
CA ARG A 190 6.63 -22.36 -18.93
C ARG A 190 6.70 -23.38 -17.77
N SER A 191 7.55 -23.09 -16.79
CA SER A 191 7.53 -23.72 -15.47
C SER A 191 6.48 -22.97 -14.66
N ASP A 192 5.58 -23.69 -13.99
CA ASP A 192 4.53 -23.09 -13.13
C ASP A 192 5.08 -22.20 -12.00
N LYS A 193 6.41 -22.17 -11.79
CA LYS A 193 7.09 -21.38 -10.77
C LYS A 193 8.14 -20.41 -11.33
N ALA A 194 7.93 -19.87 -12.53
CA ALA A 194 8.75 -18.80 -13.08
C ALA A 194 8.11 -17.42 -12.85
N PRO A 195 8.89 -16.33 -12.72
CA PRO A 195 8.32 -14.99 -12.62
C PRO A 195 7.71 -14.59 -13.96
N VAL A 196 6.61 -13.83 -13.93
CA VAL A 196 6.01 -13.26 -15.13
C VAL A 196 6.91 -12.13 -15.61
N LEU A 197 7.47 -12.24 -16.81
CA LEU A 197 8.34 -11.21 -17.37
C LEU A 197 7.51 -10.15 -18.10
N VAL A 198 7.71 -8.88 -17.75
CA VAL A 198 7.03 -7.74 -18.39
C VAL A 198 8.04 -6.68 -18.82
N HIS A 199 7.75 -5.97 -19.91
CA HIS A 199 8.67 -4.95 -20.44
C HIS A 199 8.35 -3.55 -19.93
N SER A 200 9.39 -2.76 -19.66
CA SER A 200 9.31 -1.46 -18.98
C SER A 200 8.32 -0.44 -19.53
N PHE A 201 7.99 -0.45 -20.84
CA PHE A 201 7.06 0.53 -21.42
C PHE A 201 5.58 0.15 -21.24
N ASP A 202 5.28 -1.14 -21.05
CA ASP A 202 3.93 -1.69 -20.90
C ASP A 202 3.70 -2.33 -19.51
N ALA A 203 4.65 -2.18 -18.59
CA ALA A 203 4.69 -2.95 -17.34
C ALA A 203 3.38 -2.88 -16.55
N PHE A 204 2.76 -1.70 -16.41
CA PHE A 204 1.50 -1.55 -15.66
C PHE A 204 0.31 -2.23 -16.36
N VAL A 205 0.25 -2.16 -17.69
CA VAL A 205 -0.80 -2.82 -18.47
C VAL A 205 -0.63 -4.33 -18.41
N GLN A 206 0.60 -4.82 -18.56
CA GLN A 206 0.92 -6.24 -18.51
C GLN A 206 0.73 -6.81 -17.10
N VAL A 207 1.10 -6.07 -16.04
CA VAL A 207 0.78 -6.43 -14.65
C VAL A 207 -0.73 -6.56 -14.46
N ARG A 208 -1.51 -5.58 -14.94
CA ARG A 208 -2.98 -5.66 -14.87
C ARG A 208 -3.54 -6.88 -15.62
N CYS A 209 -3.03 -7.17 -16.81
CA CYS A 209 -3.44 -8.36 -17.58
C CYS A 209 -3.08 -9.64 -16.83
N ALA A 210 -1.85 -9.76 -16.31
CA ALA A 210 -1.39 -10.91 -15.55
C ALA A 210 -2.20 -11.14 -14.26
N MET A 211 -2.66 -10.06 -13.61
CA MET A 211 -3.54 -10.16 -12.44
C MET A 211 -4.96 -10.60 -12.80
N ARG A 212 -5.46 -10.24 -13.99
CA ARG A 212 -6.83 -10.56 -14.42
C ARG A 212 -7.01 -11.98 -14.98
N GLU A 213 -5.93 -12.62 -15.42
CA GLU A 213 -5.95 -13.98 -15.99
C GLU A 213 -5.95 -15.10 -14.92
N ARG A 214 -6.15 -14.75 -13.65
CA ARG A 214 -6.31 -15.67 -12.51
C ARG A 214 -7.77 -15.82 -12.12
#